data_AF-A0A6I1QU21-F1
#
_entry.id   AF-A0A6I1QU21-F1
#
_cell.length_a   1.000
_cell.length_b   1.000
_cell.length_c   1.000
_cell.angle_alpha   90.00
_cell.angle_beta   90.00
_cell.angle_gamma   90.00
#
_symmetry.space_group_name_H-M   'P 1'
#
loop_
_entity.id
_entity.type
_entity.pdbx_description
1 polymer ?
#
loop_
_entity_poly.entity_id
_entity_poly.type
_entity_poly.pdbx_seq_one_letter_code
_entity_poly.pdbx_strand_id
1 'polypeptide(L)'
;MAVIEALTNLGRPVGTVDLLTVGTTEEPIHVPRSKAVGGLLQWIRFAPELLMQAQAKGALAHAKLLTGNRMLRISEAVAPGRFKLDDPRCIEELHALGHKAARHHEREVSERFLTSEAEPFVPFHGPRSDAAA
;
A
#
# COMPACT_ATOMS: atom_id res chain seq x y z
N MET A 1 4.22 2.26 7.56
CA MET A 1 4.57 1.68 8.87
C MET A 1 5.56 0.53 8.75
N ALA A 2 5.27 -0.53 7.97
CA ALA A 2 6.15 -1.70 7.85
C ALA A 2 7.64 -1.39 7.56
N VAL A 3 7.95 -0.48 6.63
CA VAL A 3 9.33 -0.08 6.35
C VAL A 3 10.00 0.58 7.56
N ILE A 4 9.28 1.45 8.28
CA ILE A 4 9.84 2.12 9.46
C ILE A 4 10.19 1.09 10.54
N GLU A 5 9.30 0.14 10.80
CA GLU A 5 9.56 -0.96 11.72
C GLU A 5 10.79 -1.80 11.32
N ALA A 6 10.94 -2.13 10.04
CA ALA A 6 12.11 -2.84 9.56
C ALA A 6 13.42 -2.06 9.81
N LEU A 7 13.40 -0.74 9.62
CA LEU A 7 14.58 0.11 9.82
C LEU A 7 14.87 0.34 11.32
N THR A 8 13.86 0.61 12.13
CA THR A 8 14.05 1.06 13.52
C THR A 8 13.99 -0.05 14.55
N ASN A 9 13.10 -1.04 14.38
CA ASN A 9 12.95 -2.15 15.33
C ASN A 9 13.82 -3.34 14.92
N LEU A 10 13.93 -3.62 13.61
CA LEU A 10 14.72 -4.75 13.10
C LEU A 10 16.13 -4.36 12.64
N GLY A 11 16.49 -3.08 12.71
CA GLY A 11 17.82 -2.58 12.38
C GLY A 11 18.26 -2.83 10.94
N ARG A 12 17.32 -3.05 10.00
CA ARG A 12 17.67 -3.27 8.60
C ARG A 12 18.19 -1.96 7.99
N PRO A 13 19.28 -1.97 7.21
CA PRO A 13 19.76 -0.75 6.57
C PRO A 13 18.79 -0.22 5.52
N VAL A 14 18.77 1.10 5.32
CA VAL A 14 18.03 1.76 4.24
C VAL A 14 18.45 1.17 2.90
N GLY A 15 17.50 0.95 1.99
CA GLY A 15 17.77 0.39 0.66
C GLY A 15 17.97 -1.13 0.60
N THR A 16 17.95 -1.84 1.74
CA THR A 16 18.13 -3.30 1.78
C THR A 16 16.83 -4.09 1.88
N VAL A 17 15.72 -3.41 2.23
CA VAL A 17 14.41 -4.04 2.40
C VAL A 17 13.70 -4.13 1.05
N ASP A 18 13.38 -5.33 0.62
CA ASP A 18 12.40 -5.57 -0.45
C ASP A 18 10.98 -5.47 0.12
N LEU A 19 10.17 -4.57 -0.45
CA LEU A 19 8.79 -4.33 0.00
C LEU A 19 7.78 -4.82 -1.03
N LEU A 20 6.96 -5.80 -0.64
CA LEU A 20 5.71 -6.14 -1.32
C LEU A 20 4.55 -5.43 -0.65
N THR A 21 3.73 -4.71 -1.42
CA THR A 21 2.52 -4.06 -0.93
C THR A 21 1.32 -4.45 -1.80
N VAL A 22 0.28 -4.99 -1.17
CA VAL A 22 -0.94 -5.47 -1.83
C VAL A 22 -2.11 -4.55 -1.50
N GLY A 23 -2.89 -4.21 -2.53
CA GLY A 23 -3.99 -3.25 -2.46
C GLY A 23 -5.35 -3.89 -2.63
N THR A 24 -6.37 -3.21 -2.10
CA THR A 24 -7.78 -3.58 -2.24
C THR A 24 -8.42 -2.82 -3.41
N THR A 25 -7.78 -2.87 -4.57
CA THR A 25 -8.05 -2.00 -5.75
C THR A 25 -7.66 -0.53 -5.56
N GLU A 26 -7.53 0.18 -6.67
CA GLU A 26 -7.36 1.64 -6.68
C GLU A 26 -8.32 2.31 -7.65
N GLU A 27 -8.92 3.42 -7.22
CA GLU A 27 -9.77 4.26 -8.06
C GLU A 27 -9.00 5.54 -8.41
N PRO A 28 -8.67 5.77 -9.70
CA PRO A 28 -8.01 7.00 -10.10
C PRO A 28 -8.91 8.23 -9.84
N ILE A 29 -8.50 9.12 -8.94
CA ILE A 29 -9.20 10.40 -8.76
C ILE A 29 -8.99 11.29 -9.99
N HIS A 30 -10.11 11.76 -10.53
CA HIS A 30 -10.14 12.89 -11.44
C HIS A 30 -10.52 14.15 -10.66
N VAL A 31 -9.66 15.17 -10.68
CA VAL A 31 -9.98 16.50 -10.11
C VAL A 31 -10.59 17.35 -11.23
N PRO A 32 -11.92 17.61 -11.22
CA PRO A 32 -12.54 18.37 -12.28
C PRO A 32 -12.13 19.85 -12.20
N ARG A 33 -11.96 20.50 -13.37
CA ARG A 33 -11.58 21.92 -13.48
C ARG A 33 -12.53 22.86 -12.72
N SER A 34 -13.79 22.48 -12.53
CA SER A 34 -14.76 23.23 -11.75
C SER A 34 -14.34 23.43 -10.28
N LYS A 35 -13.47 22.57 -9.73
CA LYS A 35 -12.91 22.76 -8.38
C LYS A 35 -11.89 23.90 -8.32
N ALA A 36 -11.28 24.29 -9.44
CA ALA A 36 -10.34 25.41 -9.48
C ALA A 36 -11.03 26.77 -9.26
N VAL A 37 -12.32 26.86 -9.54
CA VAL A 37 -13.18 28.05 -9.34
C VAL A 37 -14.27 27.81 -8.29
N GLY A 38 -14.24 26.67 -7.60
CA GLY A 38 -15.25 26.25 -6.63
C GLY A 38 -15.02 26.82 -5.23
N GLY A 39 -16.10 27.19 -4.54
CA GLY A 39 -16.06 27.67 -3.16
C GLY A 39 -15.99 26.56 -2.09
N LEU A 40 -15.92 26.96 -0.82
CA LEU A 40 -15.71 26.08 0.34
C LEU A 40 -16.67 24.88 0.40
N LEU A 41 -17.95 25.08 0.09
CA LEU A 41 -18.97 24.02 0.09
C LEU A 41 -18.73 22.93 -0.95
N GLN A 42 -18.09 23.25 -2.08
CA GLN A 42 -17.74 22.24 -3.07
C GLN A 42 -16.50 21.46 -2.66
N TRP A 43 -15.60 22.08 -1.89
CA TRP A 43 -14.38 21.44 -1.40
C TRP A 43 -14.63 20.52 -0.22
N ILE A 44 -15.52 20.87 0.72
CA ILE A 44 -15.74 20.08 1.95
C ILE A 44 -16.14 18.62 1.69
N ARG A 45 -16.85 18.33 0.60
CA ARG A 45 -17.26 16.97 0.23
C ARG A 45 -16.18 16.17 -0.52
N PHE A 46 -15.22 16.85 -1.15
CA PHE A 46 -14.21 16.22 -2.02
C PHE A 46 -12.83 16.15 -1.36
N ALA A 47 -12.50 17.14 -0.52
CA ALA A 47 -11.20 17.27 0.13
C ALA A 47 -10.81 16.05 0.99
N PRO A 48 -11.70 15.40 1.76
CA PRO A 48 -11.32 14.25 2.57
C PRO A 48 -10.81 13.08 1.73
N GLU A 49 -11.52 12.72 0.67
CA GLU A 49 -11.16 11.63 -0.24
C GLU A 49 -9.85 11.93 -0.98
N LEU A 50 -9.71 13.16 -1.49
CA LEU A 50 -8.49 13.62 -2.14
C LEU A 50 -7.29 13.56 -1.17
N LEU A 51 -7.47 14.02 0.06
CA LEU A 51 -6.41 14.02 1.07
C LEU A 51 -6.02 12.59 1.44
N MET A 52 -6.99 11.68 1.62
CA MET A 52 -6.69 10.27 1.90
C MET A 52 -5.87 9.63 0.77
N GLN A 53 -6.24 9.86 -0.49
CA GLN A 53 -5.46 9.36 -1.61
C GLN A 53 -4.07 10.01 -1.70
N ALA A 54 -3.98 11.31 -1.44
CA ALA A 54 -2.69 12.02 -1.42
C ALA A 54 -1.76 11.47 -0.33
N GLN A 55 -2.29 11.22 0.87
CA GLN A 55 -1.56 10.62 1.97
C GLN A 55 -1.07 9.21 1.62
N ALA A 56 -1.93 8.38 1.00
CA ALA A 56 -1.53 7.06 0.54
C ALA A 56 -0.40 7.12 -0.49
N LYS A 57 -0.50 8.01 -1.49
CA LYS A 57 0.55 8.20 -2.51
C LYS A 57 1.85 8.72 -1.90
N GLY A 58 1.78 9.67 -0.97
CA GLY A 58 2.95 10.17 -0.25
C GLY A 58 3.65 9.09 0.56
N ALA A 59 2.88 8.25 1.28
CA ALA A 59 3.43 7.12 2.02
C ALA A 59 4.12 6.09 1.10
N LEU A 60 3.54 5.80 -0.08
CA LEU A 60 4.16 4.91 -1.07
C LEU A 60 5.44 5.51 -1.66
N ALA A 61 5.46 6.81 -1.94
CA ALA A 61 6.65 7.50 -2.44
C ALA A 61 7.79 7.45 -1.40
N HIS A 62 7.49 7.75 -0.13
CA HIS A 62 8.46 7.63 0.95
C HIS A 62 8.97 6.19 1.12
N ALA A 63 8.06 5.20 1.10
CA ALA A 63 8.45 3.80 1.19
C ALA A 63 9.38 3.39 0.03
N LYS A 64 9.10 3.84 -1.20
CA LYS A 64 9.94 3.58 -2.37
C LYS A 64 11.34 4.18 -2.21
N LEU A 65 11.46 5.38 -1.66
CA LEU A 65 12.76 6.02 -1.39
C LEU A 65 13.54 5.27 -0.31
N LEU A 66 12.91 4.95 0.82
CA LEU A 66 13.54 4.26 1.95
C LEU A 66 13.97 2.82 1.60
N THR A 67 13.29 2.20 0.64
CA THR A 67 13.64 0.86 0.13
C THR A 67 14.62 0.92 -1.04
N GLY A 68 15.11 2.09 -1.46
CA GLY A 68 16.05 2.20 -2.58
C GLY A 68 15.44 1.76 -3.92
N ASN A 69 14.17 2.09 -4.16
CA ASN A 69 13.35 1.62 -5.28
C ASN A 69 13.04 0.12 -5.30
N ARG A 70 13.34 -0.61 -4.21
CA ARG A 70 13.02 -2.03 -4.05
C ARG A 70 11.58 -2.23 -3.53
N MET A 71 10.60 -1.73 -4.28
CA MET A 71 9.18 -1.87 -3.94
C MET A 71 8.39 -2.46 -5.11
N LEU A 72 7.55 -3.47 -4.83
CA LEU A 72 6.52 -3.98 -5.73
C LEU A 72 5.14 -3.66 -5.14
N ARG A 73 4.31 -2.94 -5.91
CA ARG A 73 2.93 -2.61 -5.56
C ARG A 73 1.98 -3.32 -6.50
N ILE A 74 1.09 -4.12 -5.93
CA ILE A 74 0.01 -4.81 -6.66
C ILE A 74 -1.31 -4.23 -6.17
N SER A 75 -2.02 -3.54 -7.06
CA SER A 75 -3.31 -2.93 -6.77
C SER A 75 -4.02 -2.70 -8.10
N GLU A 76 -5.09 -3.45 -8.36
CA GLU A 76 -5.79 -3.34 -9.64
C GLU A 76 -6.55 -2.01 -9.74
N ALA A 77 -6.33 -1.29 -10.83
CA ALA A 77 -7.09 -0.07 -11.12
C ALA A 77 -8.50 -0.42 -11.60
N VAL A 78 -9.50 0.17 -10.97
CA VAL A 78 -10.92 -0.07 -11.27
C VAL A 78 -11.64 1.24 -11.59
N ALA A 79 -12.77 1.14 -12.27
CA ALA A 79 -13.59 2.32 -12.55
C ALA A 79 -14.12 2.92 -11.24
N PRO A 80 -14.11 4.26 -11.07
CA PRO A 80 -14.60 4.90 -9.85
C PRO A 80 -16.02 4.48 -9.48
N GLY A 81 -16.24 4.12 -8.21
CA GLY A 81 -17.52 3.67 -7.69
C GLY A 81 -17.95 2.28 -8.13
N ARG A 82 -17.10 1.52 -8.85
CA ARG A 82 -17.40 0.14 -9.28
C ARG A 82 -17.56 -0.81 -8.09
N PHE A 83 -16.73 -0.63 -7.07
CA PHE A 83 -16.74 -1.43 -5.86
C PHE A 83 -16.89 -0.51 -4.65
N LYS A 84 -17.58 -0.98 -3.63
CA LYS A 84 -17.74 -0.27 -2.36
C LYS A 84 -17.27 -1.19 -1.25
N LEU A 85 -16.68 -0.61 -0.21
CA LEU A 85 -16.16 -1.36 0.92
C LEU A 85 -17.26 -2.20 1.60
N ASP A 86 -18.46 -1.65 1.73
CA ASP A 86 -19.60 -2.27 2.43
C ASP A 86 -20.60 -2.96 1.48
N ASP A 87 -20.19 -3.30 0.25
CA ASP A 87 -21.08 -3.98 -0.72
C ASP A 87 -20.67 -5.44 -0.96
N PRO A 88 -21.33 -6.42 -0.29
CA PRO A 88 -20.98 -7.82 -0.40
C PRO A 88 -21.36 -8.44 -1.75
N ARG A 89 -22.17 -7.77 -2.58
CA ARG A 89 -22.68 -8.33 -3.84
C ARG A 89 -21.58 -8.53 -4.89
N CYS A 90 -20.45 -7.86 -4.71
CA CYS A 90 -19.32 -7.88 -5.63
C CYS A 90 -18.17 -8.81 -5.19
N ILE A 91 -18.34 -9.60 -4.12
CA ILE A 91 -17.27 -10.44 -3.56
C ILE A 91 -16.71 -11.42 -4.61
N GLU A 92 -17.56 -12.11 -5.35
CA GLU A 92 -17.13 -13.08 -6.38
C GLU A 92 -16.30 -12.41 -7.49
N GLU A 93 -16.69 -11.20 -7.90
CA GLU A 93 -15.94 -10.44 -8.90
C GLU A 93 -14.58 -9.98 -8.38
N LEU A 94 -14.53 -9.49 -7.13
CA LEU A 94 -13.29 -9.11 -6.47
C LEU A 94 -12.35 -10.32 -6.28
N HIS A 95 -12.92 -11.49 -5.96
CA HIS A 95 -12.19 -12.74 -5.85
C HIS A 95 -11.58 -13.17 -7.20
N ALA A 96 -12.36 -13.10 -8.27
CA ALA A 96 -11.89 -13.38 -9.62
C ALA A 96 -10.81 -12.38 -10.08
N LEU A 97 -10.98 -11.09 -9.74
CA LEU A 97 -9.99 -10.05 -10.00
C LEU A 97 -8.67 -10.33 -9.27
N GLY A 98 -8.74 -10.71 -8.00
CA GLY A 98 -7.57 -11.12 -7.21
C GLY A 98 -6.84 -12.32 -7.81
N HIS A 99 -7.58 -13.34 -8.27
CA HIS A 99 -7.00 -14.50 -8.96
C HIS A 99 -6.30 -14.11 -10.27
N LYS A 100 -6.88 -13.20 -11.03
CA LYS A 100 -6.27 -12.68 -12.26
C LYS A 100 -4.97 -11.94 -11.95
N ALA A 101 -4.97 -11.04 -10.96
CA ALA A 101 -3.80 -10.30 -10.52
C ALA A 101 -2.69 -11.23 -10.01
N ALA A 102 -3.05 -12.24 -9.22
CA ALA A 102 -2.11 -13.24 -8.71
C ALA A 102 -1.42 -13.98 -9.85
N ARG A 103 -2.15 -14.45 -10.86
CA ARG A 103 -1.55 -15.11 -12.03
C ARG A 103 -0.65 -14.17 -12.83
N HIS A 104 -1.03 -12.89 -12.95
CA HIS A 104 -0.24 -11.91 -13.69
C HIS A 104 1.10 -11.61 -13.01
N HIS A 105 1.13 -11.56 -11.67
CA HIS A 105 2.31 -11.23 -10.89
C HIS A 105 3.02 -12.43 -10.26
N GLU A 106 2.56 -13.66 -10.53
CA GLU A 106 3.03 -14.89 -9.87
C GLU A 106 4.55 -14.97 -9.89
N ARG A 107 5.14 -14.89 -11.08
CA ARG A 107 6.59 -15.03 -11.28
C ARG A 107 7.39 -13.98 -10.51
N GLU A 108 6.98 -12.72 -10.58
CA GLU A 108 7.69 -11.62 -9.91
C GLU A 108 7.59 -11.76 -8.39
N VAL A 109 6.43 -12.21 -7.88
CA VAL A 109 6.23 -12.42 -6.45
C VAL A 109 7.03 -13.63 -5.96
N SER A 110 6.98 -14.75 -6.69
CA SER A 110 7.62 -16.00 -6.29
C SER A 110 9.14 -15.89 -6.32
N GLU A 111 9.71 -15.36 -7.39
CA GLU A 111 11.17 -15.20 -7.55
C GLU A 111 11.78 -14.15 -6.61
N ARG A 112 10.99 -13.19 -6.11
CA ARG A 112 11.51 -12.08 -5.28
C ARG A 112 11.20 -12.20 -3.79
N PHE A 113 10.01 -12.70 -3.44
CA PHE A 113 9.51 -12.67 -2.07
C PHE A 113 9.26 -14.05 -1.47
N LEU A 114 9.11 -15.11 -2.27
CA LEU A 114 8.76 -16.46 -1.81
C LEU A 114 9.87 -17.48 -2.12
N THR A 115 11.13 -17.04 -2.11
CA THR A 115 12.30 -17.85 -2.47
C THR A 115 12.76 -18.80 -1.37
N SER A 116 12.49 -18.44 -0.11
CA SER A 116 12.83 -19.24 1.05
C SER A 116 11.76 -19.11 2.13
N GLU A 117 11.67 -20.10 2.99
CA GLU A 117 10.84 -20.00 4.19
C GLU A 117 11.37 -18.89 5.09
N ALA A 118 10.46 -18.10 5.67
CA ALA A 118 10.81 -17.07 6.63
C ALA A 118 11.06 -17.72 8.00
N GLU A 119 12.03 -17.21 8.74
CA GLU A 119 12.27 -17.65 10.12
C GLU A 119 10.99 -17.48 10.97
N PRO A 120 10.66 -18.44 11.84
CA PRO A 120 9.52 -18.34 12.72
C PRO A 120 9.56 -17.06 13.55
N PHE A 121 8.41 -16.38 13.64
CA PHE A 121 8.29 -15.21 14.50
C PHE A 121 8.42 -15.62 15.97
N VAL A 122 9.43 -15.08 16.66
CA VAL A 122 9.61 -15.23 18.10
C VAL A 122 9.30 -13.90 18.78
N PRO A 123 8.21 -13.78 19.56
CA PRO A 123 7.86 -12.54 20.23
C PRO A 123 8.90 -12.18 21.30
N PHE A 124 9.28 -10.91 21.36
CA PHE A 124 10.15 -10.36 22.38
C PHE A 124 9.31 -9.82 23.55
N HIS A 125 9.48 -10.40 24.74
CA HIS A 125 8.75 -10.00 25.96
C HIS A 125 9.60 -9.20 26.96
N GLY A 126 10.87 -8.95 26.63
CA GLY A 126 11.78 -8.19 27.48
C GLY A 126 11.53 -6.67 27.42
N PRO A 127 12.10 -5.89 28.35
CA PRO A 127 12.19 -4.45 28.18
C PRO A 127 13.02 -4.15 26.92
N ARG A 128 12.55 -3.19 26.12
CA ARG A 128 13.32 -2.70 24.96
C ARG A 128 14.65 -2.17 25.50
N SER A 129 15.77 -2.79 25.09
CA SER A 129 17.08 -2.32 25.49
C SER A 129 17.31 -0.93 24.91
N ASP A 130 17.56 0.07 25.75
CA ASP A 130 18.03 1.39 25.34
C ASP A 130 19.51 1.27 24.90
N ALA A 131 19.75 0.98 23.63
CA ALA A 131 21.08 1.04 23.02
C ALA A 131 20.92 1.50 21.56
N ALA A 132 21.56 2.56 21.05
CA ALA A 132 22.51 3.53 21.60
C ALA A 132 22.38 4.84 20.79
N ALA A 133 22.70 5.96 21.45
CA ALA A 133 22.97 7.26 20.82
C ALA A 133 24.35 7.25 20.14
#